data_AF-A0A8T5U0K3-F1
#
_entry.id   AF-A0A8T5U0K3-F1
#
_cell.length_a   1.000
_cell.length_b   1.000
_cell.length_c   1.000
_cell.angle_alpha   90.00
_cell.angle_beta   90.00
_cell.angle_gamma   90.00
#
_symmetry.space_group_name_H-M   'P 1'
#
loop_
_entity.id
_entity.type
_entity.pdbx_description
1 polymer ?
#
loop_
_entity_poly.entity_id
_entity_poly.type
_entity_poly.pdbx_seq_one_letter_code
_entity_poly.pdbx_strand_id
1 'polypeptide(L)'
;MKGSYILFIFLPNETRIRIGSLGLLTFPKGYYLYVGSAMGSNSSTSLENRVKRHISESHDKKLFWHIDYFLASDKSILNKLYLIPSLIRLECVLAGEILLVCDNYIKSFGSSDCFCSSHLMYFKDFQGIKRIFS
;
A
#
# COMPACT_ATOMS: atom_id res chain seq x y z
N MET A 1 15.02 11.64 -2.01
CA MET A 1 14.95 11.15 -0.60
C MET A 1 14.74 9.64 -0.55
N LYS A 2 15.26 8.95 0.46
CA LYS A 2 14.99 7.52 0.75
C LYS A 2 14.02 7.39 1.91
N GLY A 3 13.35 6.24 2.02
CA GLY A 3 12.58 5.90 3.21
C GLY A 3 11.42 4.97 2.91
N SER A 4 10.41 5.03 3.77
CA SER A 4 9.16 4.28 3.65
C SER A 4 7.98 5.21 3.44
N TYR A 5 6.85 4.67 3.02
CA TYR A 5 5.61 5.41 2.87
C TYR A 5 4.42 4.53 3.22
N ILE A 6 3.34 5.18 3.64
CA ILE A 6 2.05 4.54 3.86
C ILE A 6 1.01 5.20 2.96
N LEU A 7 0.31 4.40 2.18
CA LEU A 7 -0.88 4.84 1.44
C LEU A 7 -2.11 4.49 2.26
N PHE A 8 -2.95 5.50 2.50
CA PHE A 8 -4.25 5.32 3.13
C PHE A 8 -5.34 5.41 2.09
N ILE A 9 -5.99 4.29 1.82
CA ILE A 9 -6.92 4.10 0.71
C ILE A 9 -8.28 3.69 1.25
N PHE A 10 -9.35 4.21 0.67
CA PHE A 10 -10.71 3.82 0.95
C PHE A 10 -11.34 3.14 -0.27
N LEU A 11 -11.98 1.99 -0.04
CA LEU A 11 -12.89 1.35 -1.00
C LEU A 11 -14.33 1.57 -0.52
N PRO A 12 -15.15 2.32 -1.26
CA PRO A 12 -16.53 2.62 -0.86
C PRO A 12 -17.46 1.41 -1.00
N ASN A 13 -17.08 0.42 -1.81
CA ASN A 13 -17.85 -0.80 -2.10
C ASN A 13 -16.91 -2.00 -2.19
N GLU A 14 -17.46 -3.20 -1.97
CA GLU A 14 -16.74 -4.43 -2.28
C GLU A 14 -16.39 -4.46 -3.77
N THR A 15 -15.13 -4.75 -4.07
CA THR A 15 -14.60 -4.69 -5.44
C THR A 15 -13.73 -5.92 -5.72
N ARG A 16 -13.89 -6.52 -6.91
CA ARG A 16 -13.00 -7.59 -7.39
C ARG A 16 -11.93 -6.99 -8.28
N ILE A 17 -10.66 -7.16 -7.92
CA ILE A 17 -9.53 -6.56 -8.64
C ILE A 17 -8.54 -7.66 -9.00
N ARG A 18 -8.06 -7.66 -10.25
CA ARG A 18 -6.97 -8.54 -10.68
C ARG A 18 -5.63 -7.91 -10.29
N ILE A 19 -4.90 -8.56 -9.40
CA ILE A 19 -3.64 -8.09 -8.84
C ILE A 19 -2.49 -8.94 -9.38
N GLY A 20 -1.89 -8.52 -10.51
CA GLY A 20 -0.68 -9.15 -11.05
C GLY A 20 -0.66 -10.68 -10.95
N SER A 21 0.36 -11.21 -10.29
CA SER A 21 0.55 -12.64 -10.04
C SER A 21 -0.37 -13.25 -8.98
N LEU A 22 -1.02 -12.44 -8.14
CA LEU A 22 -2.00 -12.91 -7.15
C LEU A 22 -3.38 -13.22 -7.76
N GLY A 23 -3.59 -12.89 -9.04
CA GLY A 23 -4.83 -13.20 -9.73
C GLY A 23 -6.01 -12.32 -9.30
N LEU A 24 -7.23 -12.84 -9.41
CA LEU A 24 -8.45 -12.10 -9.10
C LEU A 24 -8.80 -12.25 -7.62
N LEU A 25 -8.81 -11.14 -6.89
CA LEU A 25 -9.10 -11.09 -5.46
C LEU A 25 -10.34 -10.24 -5.18
N THR A 26 -11.05 -10.54 -4.10
CA THR A 26 -12.19 -9.76 -3.61
C THR A 26 -11.73 -8.89 -2.43
N PHE A 27 -12.02 -7.59 -2.53
CA PHE A 27 -11.67 -6.59 -1.52
C PHE A 27 -12.96 -6.04 -0.90
N PRO A 28 -13.24 -6.31 0.38
CA PRO A 28 -14.39 -5.74 1.07
C PRO A 28 -14.39 -4.22 1.07
N LYS A 29 -15.57 -3.61 1.20
CA LYS A 29 -15.70 -2.19 1.55
C LYS A 29 -14.91 -1.91 2.84
N GLY A 30 -14.20 -0.80 2.87
CA GLY A 30 -13.49 -0.34 4.05
C GLY A 30 -12.20 0.37 3.69
N TYR A 31 -11.29 0.39 4.63
CA TYR A 31 -10.05 1.12 4.54
C TYR A 31 -8.85 0.18 4.42
N TYR A 32 -7.83 0.65 3.73
CA TYR A 32 -6.63 -0.09 3.44
C TYR A 32 -5.40 0.75 3.73
N LEU A 33 -4.44 0.17 4.44
CA LEU A 33 -3.11 0.73 4.60
C LEU A 33 -2.12 -0.12 3.82
N TYR A 34 -1.45 0.50 2.85
CA TYR A 34 -0.33 -0.12 2.15
C TYR A 34 0.98 0.47 2.63
N VAL A 35 1.92 -0.38 3.03
CA VAL A 35 3.28 0.04 3.41
C VAL A 35 4.25 -0.32 2.29
N GLY A 36 5.06 0.64 1.86
CA GLY A 36 6.14 0.38 0.91
C GLY A 36 7.41 1.14 1.27
N SER A 37 8.53 0.76 0.65
CA SER A 37 9.79 1.51 0.74
C SER A 37 10.30 2.00 -0.60
N ALA A 38 11.24 2.93 -0.56
CA ALA A 38 12.04 3.40 -1.67
C ALA A 38 13.46 3.69 -1.15
N MET A 39 14.36 2.72 -1.31
CA MET A 39 15.72 2.78 -0.73
C MET A 39 16.81 3.03 -1.77
N GLY A 40 16.45 3.19 -3.05
CA GLY A 40 17.40 3.35 -4.12
C GLY A 40 18.13 4.69 -4.07
N SER A 41 19.36 4.71 -4.59
CA SER A 41 20.30 5.83 -4.49
C SER A 41 20.21 6.82 -5.65
N ASN A 42 19.52 6.47 -6.73
CA ASN A 42 19.34 7.34 -7.90
C ASN A 42 17.98 8.06 -7.86
N SER A 43 17.86 9.13 -8.64
CA SER A 43 16.65 9.97 -8.66
C SER A 43 15.39 9.16 -8.99
N SER A 44 15.46 8.23 -9.96
CA SER A 44 14.32 7.43 -10.43
C SER A 44 13.76 6.43 -9.40
N THR A 45 14.53 6.07 -8.37
CA THR A 45 14.11 5.14 -7.30
C THR A 45 13.91 5.81 -5.95
N SER A 46 13.85 7.15 -5.94
CA SER A 46 13.57 7.94 -4.75
C SER A 46 12.14 7.74 -4.24
N LEU A 47 11.96 8.01 -2.95
CA LEU A 47 10.66 7.97 -2.26
C LEU A 47 9.60 8.81 -2.95
N GLU A 48 9.95 10.04 -3.34
CA GLU A 48 9.07 10.94 -4.07
C GLU A 48 8.67 10.36 -5.42
N ASN A 49 9.61 9.81 -6.20
CA ASN A 49 9.29 9.27 -7.51
C ASN A 49 8.47 7.98 -7.43
N ARG A 50 8.73 7.12 -6.44
CA ARG A 50 7.93 5.92 -6.21
C ARG A 50 6.48 6.29 -5.87
N VAL A 51 6.29 7.30 -5.02
CA VAL A 51 4.96 7.82 -4.69
C VAL A 51 4.31 8.51 -5.89
N LYS A 52 5.03 9.37 -6.61
CA LYS A 52 4.52 10.06 -7.81
C LYS A 52 3.99 9.07 -8.85
N ARG A 53 4.66 7.92 -8.99
CA ARG A 53 4.18 6.84 -9.84
C ARG A 53 2.86 6.23 -9.38
N HIS A 54 2.69 6.03 -8.08
CA HIS A 54 1.44 5.48 -7.52
C HIS A 54 0.25 6.40 -7.73
N ILE A 55 0.45 7.70 -7.50
CA ILE A 55 -0.58 8.73 -7.64
C ILE A 55 -0.81 9.16 -9.10
N SER A 56 0.07 8.81 -10.03
CA SER A 56 -0.12 9.16 -11.44
C SER A 56 -1.29 8.38 -12.01
N GLU A 57 -2.26 9.12 -12.56
CA GLU A 57 -3.46 8.62 -13.25
C GLU A 57 -3.22 8.25 -14.72
N SER A 58 -1.95 8.17 -15.15
CA SER A 58 -1.66 7.89 -16.56
C SER A 58 -2.21 6.52 -16.97
N HIS A 59 -3.13 6.53 -17.94
CA HIS A 59 -3.82 5.35 -18.46
C HIS A 59 -2.84 4.36 -19.12
N ASP A 60 -1.66 4.83 -19.54
CA ASP A 60 -0.60 4.04 -20.16
C ASP A 60 0.45 3.52 -19.14
N LYS A 61 0.25 3.70 -17.84
CA LYS A 61 1.24 3.25 -16.86
C LYS A 61 1.29 1.72 -16.85
N LYS A 62 2.46 1.16 -17.16
CA LYS A 62 2.71 -0.27 -17.00
C LYS A 62 2.61 -0.63 -15.52
N LEU A 63 1.57 -1.37 -15.14
CA LEU A 63 1.39 -1.86 -13.77
C LEU A 63 2.46 -2.91 -13.47
N PHE A 64 3.12 -2.79 -12.32
CA PHE A 64 4.21 -3.69 -11.93
C PHE A 64 4.07 -4.17 -10.49
N TRP A 65 3.89 -3.26 -9.53
CA TRP A 65 3.67 -3.64 -8.14
C TRP A 65 2.21 -3.98 -7.88
N HIS A 66 1.93 -4.86 -6.91
CA HIS A 66 0.55 -5.21 -6.56
C HIS A 66 -0.31 -3.98 -6.24
N ILE A 67 0.27 -2.98 -5.57
CA ILE A 67 -0.42 -1.72 -5.27
C ILE A 67 -0.78 -0.90 -6.51
N ASP A 68 0.00 -1.01 -7.60
CA ASP A 68 -0.31 -0.33 -8.86
C ASP A 68 -1.68 -0.81 -9.38
N TYR A 69 -1.95 -2.12 -9.32
CA TYR A 69 -3.23 -2.72 -9.73
C TYR A 69 -4.39 -2.29 -8.84
N PHE A 70 -4.16 -2.27 -7.51
CA PHE A 70 -5.19 -1.87 -6.56
C PHE A 70 -5.59 -0.40 -6.74
N LEU A 71 -4.61 0.49 -6.93
CA LEU A 71 -4.85 1.92 -7.19
C LEU A 71 -5.39 2.22 -8.60
N ALA A 72 -5.18 1.33 -9.57
CA ALA A 72 -5.73 1.48 -10.92
C ALA A 72 -7.24 1.18 -10.99
N SER A 73 -7.84 0.61 -9.94
CA SER A 73 -9.29 0.48 -9.85
C SER A 73 -9.92 1.86 -9.66
N ASP A 74 -10.91 2.18 -10.49
CA ASP A 74 -11.74 3.39 -10.38
C ASP A 74 -12.51 3.51 -9.05
N LYS A 75 -12.59 2.43 -8.28
CA LYS A 75 -13.23 2.40 -6.96
C LYS A 75 -12.28 2.76 -5.82
N SER A 76 -10.95 2.68 -6.04
CA SER A 76 -9.95 2.96 -5.02
C SER A 76 -9.75 4.46 -4.85
N ILE A 77 -9.96 4.96 -3.64
CA ILE A 77 -9.82 6.38 -3.31
C ILE A 77 -8.59 6.54 -2.41
N LEU A 78 -7.53 7.20 -2.90
CA LEU A 78 -6.36 7.51 -2.07
C LEU A 78 -6.66 8.73 -1.18
N ASN A 79 -6.94 8.49 0.10
CA ASN A 79 -7.31 9.54 1.05
C ASN A 79 -6.10 10.31 1.58
N LYS A 80 -5.01 9.61 1.93
CA LYS A 80 -3.78 10.23 2.46
C LYS A 80 -2.54 9.44 2.05
N LEU A 81 -1.42 10.15 2.06
CA LEU A 81 -0.09 9.60 1.89
C LEU A 81 0.77 10.08 3.05
N TYR A 82 1.48 9.16 3.67
CA TYR A 82 2.49 9.46 4.69
C TYR A 82 3.87 9.14 4.12
N LEU A 83 4.75 10.14 4.07
CA LEU A 83 6.15 9.95 3.74
C LEU A 83 6.95 9.80 5.03
N ILE A 84 7.80 8.78 5.10
CA ILE A 84 8.63 8.47 6.26
C ILE A 84 10.08 8.45 5.78
N PRO A 85 10.72 9.63 5.66
CA PRO A 85 12.12 9.74 5.28
C PRO A 85 13.01 8.96 6.24
N SER A 86 13.85 8.09 5.71
CA SER A 86 14.78 7.31 6.53
C SER A 86 15.93 6.77 5.69
N LEU A 87 17.11 6.65 6.32
CA LEU A 87 18.26 5.98 5.73
C LEU A 87 18.17 4.46 5.86
N ILE A 88 17.33 3.95 6.77
CA ILE A 88 17.08 2.52 6.99
C ILE A 88 15.71 2.11 6.42
N ARG A 89 15.59 0.86 5.98
CA ARG A 89 14.34 0.31 5.45
C ARG A 89 13.41 -0.02 6.64
N LEU A 90 12.31 0.73 6.78
CA LEU A 90 11.34 0.56 7.87
C LEU A 90 10.06 -0.18 7.44
N GLU A 91 9.93 -0.52 6.16
CA GLU A 91 8.73 -1.14 5.58
C GLU A 91 8.24 -2.37 6.34
N CYS A 92 9.11 -3.34 6.62
CA CYS A 92 8.69 -4.56 7.33
C CYS A 92 8.32 -4.30 8.79
N VAL A 93 9.00 -3.36 9.45
CA VAL A 93 8.70 -2.96 10.83
C VAL A 93 7.32 -2.32 10.89
N LEU A 94 7.06 -1.33 10.03
CA LEU A 94 5.77 -0.65 9.93
C LEU A 94 4.64 -1.60 9.54
N ALA A 95 4.87 -2.50 8.57
CA ALA A 95 3.88 -3.50 8.19
C ALA A 95 3.57 -4.45 9.36
N GLY A 96 4.60 -4.88 10.11
CA GLY A 96 4.44 -5.71 11.30
C GLY A 96 3.57 -5.06 12.37
N GLU A 97 3.85 -3.80 12.75
CA GLU A 97 3.07 -3.08 13.76
C GLU A 97 1.60 -2.93 13.36
N ILE A 98 1.33 -2.61 12.09
CA ILE A 98 -0.04 -2.45 11.59
C ILE A 98 -0.77 -3.81 11.53
N LEU A 99 -0.07 -4.89 11.20
CA LEU A 99 -0.64 -6.24 11.17
C LEU A 99 -1.17 -6.67 12.54
N LEU A 100 -0.57 -6.22 13.65
CA LEU A 100 -1.02 -6.54 15.00
C LEU A 100 -2.39 -5.97 15.35
N VAL A 101 -2.83 -4.91 14.66
CA VAL A 101 -4.05 -4.18 14.99
C VAL A 101 -5.08 -4.14 13.86
N CYS A 102 -4.76 -4.71 12.69
CA CYS A 102 -5.66 -4.75 11.54
C CYS A 102 -6.80 -5.78 11.71
N ASP A 103 -7.92 -5.53 11.05
CA ASP A 103 -9.06 -6.47 11.07
C ASP A 103 -8.80 -7.67 10.15
N ASN A 104 -8.06 -7.45 9.06
CA ASN A 104 -7.64 -8.48 8.11
C ASN A 104 -6.46 -7.97 7.26
N TYR A 105 -5.92 -8.81 6.39
CA TYR A 105 -4.90 -8.43 5.41
C TYR A 105 -4.98 -9.29 4.16
N ILE A 106 -4.38 -8.82 3.07
CA ILE A 106 -4.34 -9.57 1.81
C ILE A 106 -3.04 -10.36 1.73
N LYS A 107 -3.11 -11.67 1.95
CA LYS A 107 -1.93 -12.55 2.02
C LYS A 107 -1.00 -12.36 0.81
N SER A 108 0.30 -12.26 1.09
CA SER A 108 1.39 -12.11 0.11
C SER A 108 1.33 -10.82 -0.74
N PHE A 109 0.52 -9.83 -0.35
CA PHE A 109 0.43 -8.58 -1.08
C PHE A 109 1.64 -7.68 -0.82
N GLY A 110 2.46 -7.44 -1.85
CA GLY A 110 3.60 -6.52 -1.76
C GLY A 110 4.79 -7.05 -0.95
N SER A 111 4.74 -8.32 -0.50
CA SER A 111 5.75 -8.92 0.38
C SER A 111 6.56 -10.03 -0.28
N SER A 112 6.69 -10.03 -1.62
CA SER A 112 7.41 -11.09 -2.35
C SER A 112 8.90 -11.18 -2.05
N ASP A 113 9.52 -10.10 -1.57
CA ASP A 113 10.94 -10.00 -1.23
C ASP A 113 11.21 -10.07 0.28
N CYS A 114 10.22 -10.42 1.10
CA CYS A 114 10.35 -10.53 2.56
C CYS A 114 9.42 -11.60 3.15
N PHE A 115 9.48 -11.77 4.47
CA PHE A 115 8.67 -12.76 5.21
C PHE A 115 7.36 -12.20 5.76
N CYS A 116 7.01 -10.94 5.44
CA CYS A 116 5.76 -10.35 5.90
C CYS A 116 4.55 -11.08 5.32
N SER A 117 3.54 -11.33 6.16
CA SER A 117 2.27 -11.92 5.72
C SER A 117 1.58 -11.08 4.65
N SER A 118 1.71 -9.75 4.72
CA SER A 118 1.20 -8.78 3.77
C SER A 118 1.79 -7.40 4.05
N HIS A 119 1.85 -6.55 3.03
CA HIS A 119 2.04 -5.10 3.17
C HIS A 119 0.76 -4.30 2.89
N LEU A 120 -0.36 -4.97 2.58
CA LEU A 120 -1.69 -4.38 2.48
C LEU A 120 -2.61 -4.93 3.59
N MET A 121 -2.96 -4.04 4.52
CA MET A 121 -3.78 -4.34 5.69
C MET A 121 -5.15 -3.70 5.54
N TYR A 122 -6.19 -4.38 6.02
CA TYR A 122 -7.59 -4.00 5.92
C TYR A 122 -8.15 -3.59 7.29
N PHE A 123 -8.99 -2.57 7.26
CA PHE A 123 -9.78 -2.08 8.38
C PHE A 123 -11.23 -1.89 7.94
N LYS A 124 -12.15 -2.46 8.71
CA LYS A 124 -13.59 -2.35 8.44
C LYS A 124 -14.10 -0.93 8.58
N ASP A 125 -13.54 -0.18 9.53
CA ASP A 125 -13.89 1.21 9.80
C ASP A 125 -12.67 2.08 10.14
N PHE A 126 -12.90 3.39 10.23
CA PHE A 126 -11.85 4.36 10.48
C PHE A 126 -11.32 4.36 11.92
N GLN A 127 -12.07 3.80 12.89
CA GLN A 127 -11.66 3.79 14.30
C GLN A 127 -10.45 2.86 14.51
N GLY A 128 -10.39 1.73 13.79
CA GLY A 128 -9.22 0.86 13.79
C GLY A 128 -7.93 1.59 13.37
N ILE A 129 -8.06 2.52 12.41
CA ILE A 129 -6.93 3.30 11.88
C ILE A 129 -6.49 4.41 12.83
N LYS A 130 -7.40 5.03 13.58
CA LYS A 130 -7.04 6.11 14.52
C LYS A 130 -5.99 5.66 15.53
N ARG A 131 -6.00 4.39 15.94
CA ARG A 131 -5.03 3.81 16.88
C ARG A 131 -3.60 3.79 16.35
N ILE A 132 -3.41 3.89 15.03
CA ILE A 132 -2.09 3.84 14.38
C ILE A 132 -1.47 5.24 14.26
N PHE A 133 -2.31 6.27 14.16
CA PHE A 133 -1.88 7.66 13.91
C PHE A 133 -2.18 8.61 15.07
N SER A 134 -2.61 8.09 16.22
CA SER A 134 -2.73 8.81 17.50
C SER A 134 -1.42 8.78 18.25
#